data_AF-A0A0G1EWN8-F1
#
_entry.id   AF-A0A0G1EWN8-F1
#
_cell.length_a   1.000
_cell.length_b   1.000
_cell.length_c   1.000
_cell.angle_alpha   90.00
_cell.angle_beta   90.00
_cell.angle_gamma   90.00
#
_symmetry.space_group_name_H-M   'P 1'
#
loop_
_entity.id
_entity.type
_entity.pdbx_description
1 polymer ?
#
loop_
_entity_poly.entity_id
_entity_poly.type
_entity_poly.pdbx_seq_one_letter_code
_entity_poly.pdbx_strand_id
1 'polypeptide(L)'
;MWQLLQAIDRGDIVGAEGVVVKTKRGEPTVFLTKLVPLAKALQPLPEKWHGLKDIEQRLRRRYVDLMMDADVRQMFVKKSNFWRTVRGHLSSAGFLEVDTPALETVAGGADANPFVTHHQALDQDFYLRISLELPLKRLLVGGFEKVFEIGKVFRNVLIPNICKIMKCVSFTGLMLIMKI
;
A
#
# COMPACT_ATOMS: atom_id res chain seq x y z
N MET A 1 -29.84 18.68 19.82
CA MET A 1 -29.31 18.94 18.45
C MET A 1 -28.39 20.17 18.42
N TRP A 2 -28.85 21.35 18.84
CA TRP A 2 -28.07 22.60 18.74
C TRP A 2 -26.76 22.61 19.55
N GLN A 3 -26.77 22.07 20.77
CA GLN A 3 -25.56 21.94 21.61
C GLN A 3 -24.50 21.03 20.97
N LEU A 4 -24.93 19.97 20.29
CA LEU A 4 -24.05 19.06 19.57
C LEU A 4 -23.38 19.75 18.38
N LEU A 5 -24.09 20.62 17.66
CA LEU A 5 -23.52 21.40 16.56
C LEU A 5 -22.42 22.35 17.02
N GLN A 6 -22.53 22.91 18.23
CA GLN A 6 -21.50 23.78 18.81
C GLN A 6 -20.25 23.01 19.24
N ALA A 7 -20.39 21.72 19.54
CA ALA A 7 -19.29 20.87 19.99
C ALA A 7 -18.56 20.17 18.84
N ILE A 8 -18.96 20.37 17.58
CA ILE A 8 -18.34 19.75 16.40
C ILE A 8 -17.24 20.66 15.86
N ASP A 9 -16.05 20.08 15.71
CA ASP A 9 -14.87 20.74 15.18
C ASP A 9 -14.51 20.18 13.79
N ARG A 10 -13.67 20.93 13.06
CA ARG A 10 -13.14 20.47 11.77
C ARG A 10 -12.30 19.21 11.96
N GLY A 11 -12.66 18.16 11.22
CA GLY A 11 -11.99 16.86 11.26
C GLY A 11 -12.73 15.81 12.08
N ASP A 12 -13.79 16.19 12.79
CA ASP A 12 -14.67 15.23 13.45
C ASP A 12 -15.37 14.32 12.43
N ILE A 13 -15.51 13.05 12.79
CA ILE A 13 -16.30 12.09 12.03
C ILE A 13 -17.68 12.04 12.65
N VAL A 14 -18.69 12.39 11.85
CA VAL A 14 -20.08 12.47 12.28
C VAL A 14 -20.97 11.63 11.37
N GLY A 15 -21.95 10.96 11.96
CA GLY A 15 -23.04 10.30 11.28
C GLY A 15 -24.22 11.25 11.19
N ALA A 16 -24.78 11.38 10.00
CA ALA A 16 -25.91 12.26 9.72
C ALA A 16 -27.03 11.47 9.04
N GLU A 17 -28.26 11.67 9.50
CA GLU A 17 -29.46 11.09 8.92
C GLU A 17 -30.47 12.21 8.63
N GLY A 18 -31.18 12.12 7.51
CA GLY A 18 -32.09 13.17 7.08
C GLY A 18 -32.59 13.02 5.66
N VAL A 19 -33.33 14.03 5.20
CA VAL A 19 -33.91 14.07 3.86
C VAL A 19 -32.93 14.71 2.88
N VAL A 20 -32.63 14.02 1.77
CA VAL A 20 -31.78 14.55 0.70
C VAL A 20 -32.60 15.50 -0.18
N VAL A 21 -32.16 16.74 -0.31
CA VAL A 21 -32.82 17.81 -1.08
C VAL A 21 -31.77 18.54 -1.92
N LYS A 22 -32.19 19.14 -3.04
CA LYS A 22 -31.34 20.06 -3.82
C LYS A 22 -31.64 21.50 -3.44
N THR A 23 -30.62 22.30 -3.19
CA THR A 23 -30.79 23.73 -2.90
C THR A 23 -31.23 24.50 -4.15
N LYS A 24 -31.65 25.77 -3.99
CA LYS A 24 -31.95 26.66 -5.12
C LYS A 24 -30.76 26.85 -6.07
N ARG A 25 -29.53 26.60 -5.60
CA ARG A 25 -28.28 26.64 -6.39
C ARG A 25 -27.90 25.28 -6.99
N GLY A 26 -28.71 24.24 -6.78
CA GLY A 26 -28.50 22.90 -7.33
C GLY A 26 -27.55 22.00 -6.53
N GLU A 27 -27.07 22.45 -5.37
CA GLU A 27 -26.16 21.66 -4.53
C GLU A 27 -26.94 20.56 -3.79
N PRO A 28 -26.48 19.29 -3.84
CA PRO A 28 -27.07 18.22 -3.04
C PRO A 28 -26.82 18.49 -1.56
N THR A 29 -27.87 18.49 -0.74
CA THR A 29 -27.81 18.80 0.69
C THR A 29 -28.69 17.83 1.47
N VAL A 30 -28.31 17.54 2.72
CA VAL A 30 -29.09 16.69 3.63
C VAL A 30 -29.71 17.58 4.70
N PHE A 31 -31.04 17.62 4.79
CA PHE A 31 -31.77 18.22 5.91
C PHE A 31 -31.76 17.25 7.09
N LEU A 32 -30.92 17.55 8.08
CA LEU A 32 -30.65 16.68 9.23
C LEU A 32 -31.89 16.49 10.12
N THR A 33 -32.29 15.24 10.31
CA THR A 33 -33.25 14.82 11.36
C THR A 33 -32.51 14.28 12.58
N LYS A 34 -31.36 13.63 12.37
CA LYS A 34 -30.51 13.08 13.44
C LYS A 34 -29.04 13.31 13.13
N LEU A 35 -28.28 13.62 14.19
CA LEU A 35 -26.82 13.81 14.13
C LEU A 35 -26.19 13.02 15.27
N VAL A 36 -25.20 12.20 14.95
CA VAL A 36 -24.50 11.33 15.90
C VAL A 36 -23.00 11.57 15.76
N PRO A 37 -22.29 12.03 16.81
CA PRO A 37 -20.84 12.08 16.78
C PRO A 37 -20.29 10.65 16.80
N LEU A 38 -19.46 10.30 15.83
CA LEU A 38 -18.87 8.96 15.73
C LEU A 38 -17.46 8.94 16.31
N ALA A 39 -16.63 9.92 15.93
CA ALA A 39 -15.30 10.10 16.48
C ALA A 39 -14.93 11.58 16.53
N LYS A 40 -14.37 12.02 17.66
CA LYS A 40 -13.86 13.37 17.88
C LYS A 40 -12.41 13.47 17.41
N ALA A 41 -12.08 14.49 16.63
CA ALA A 41 -10.71 14.83 16.31
C ALA A 41 -10.09 15.56 17.51
N LEU A 42 -9.10 14.92 18.15
CA LEU A 42 -8.40 15.49 19.33
C LEU A 42 -7.34 16.52 18.94
N GLN A 43 -6.95 16.56 17.67
CA GLN A 43 -5.98 17.50 17.13
C GLN A 43 -6.58 18.24 15.94
N PRO A 44 -6.33 19.56 15.80
CA PRO A 44 -6.82 20.31 14.66
C PRO A 44 -6.16 19.80 13.38
N LEU A 45 -6.95 19.70 12.31
CA LEU A 45 -6.40 19.43 10.98
C LEU A 45 -5.47 20.57 10.56
N PRO A 46 -4.33 20.27 9.92
CA PRO A 46 -3.44 21.30 9.40
C PRO A 46 -4.17 22.20 8.38
N GLU A 47 -3.73 23.44 8.24
CA GLU A 47 -4.28 24.33 7.21
C GLU A 47 -3.88 23.85 5.80
N LYS A 48 -4.83 23.89 4.85
CA LYS A 48 -4.64 23.41 3.47
C LYS A 48 -3.42 24.02 2.75
N TRP A 49 -3.05 25.26 3.06
CA TRP A 49 -2.01 26.01 2.32
C TRP A 49 -0.62 25.96 2.96
N HIS A 50 -0.54 25.81 4.29
CA HIS A 50 0.72 25.92 5.04
C HIS A 50 1.07 24.66 5.85
N GLY A 51 0.10 23.77 6.11
CA GLY A 51 0.23 22.75 7.15
C GLY A 51 1.06 21.52 6.81
N LEU A 52 1.26 21.19 5.53
CA LEU A 52 1.95 19.97 5.09
C LEU A 52 2.78 20.18 3.82
N LYS A 53 3.61 21.24 3.76
CA LYS A 53 4.55 21.42 2.63
C LYS A 53 5.77 20.50 2.73
N ASP A 54 6.21 20.20 3.95
CA ASP A 54 7.38 19.36 4.18
C ASP A 54 7.08 17.89 3.82
N ILE A 55 7.87 17.37 2.88
CA ILE A 55 7.78 16.00 2.40
C ILE A 55 7.97 15.01 3.56
N GLU A 56 8.91 15.27 4.48
CA GLU A 56 9.19 14.33 5.57
C GLU A 56 7.98 14.19 6.51
N GLN A 57 7.36 15.31 6.89
CA GLN A 57 6.15 15.31 7.71
C GLN A 57 4.99 14.61 7.01
N ARG A 58 4.83 14.78 5.69
CA ARG A 58 3.82 14.05 4.90
C ARG A 58 4.06 12.54 4.91
N LEU A 59 5.31 12.10 4.78
CA LEU A 59 5.68 10.68 4.84
C LEU A 59 5.41 10.09 6.23
N ARG A 60 5.71 10.83 7.30
CA ARG A 60 5.49 10.39 8.70
C ARG A 60 4.01 10.39 9.10
N ARG A 61 3.25 11.39 8.66
CA ARG A 61 1.82 11.57 8.97
C ARG A 61 0.93 11.31 7.75
N ARG A 62 1.17 10.17 7.09
CA ARG A 62 0.49 9.82 5.84
C ARG A 62 -1.04 9.82 5.93
N TYR A 63 -1.60 9.50 7.10
CA TYR A 63 -3.03 9.52 7.33
C TYR A 63 -3.64 10.93 7.18
N VAL A 64 -2.93 11.98 7.60
CA VAL A 64 -3.37 13.37 7.43
C VAL A 64 -3.23 13.80 5.98
N ASP A 65 -2.11 13.44 5.34
CA ASP A 65 -1.85 13.70 3.93
C ASP A 65 -2.97 13.14 3.03
N LEU A 66 -3.41 11.90 3.29
CA LEU A 66 -4.51 11.25 2.57
C LEU A 66 -5.89 11.90 2.79
N MET A 67 -6.12 12.50 3.95
CA MET A 67 -7.37 13.21 4.25
C MET A 67 -7.43 14.58 3.56
N MET A 68 -6.28 15.24 3.42
CA MET A 68 -6.19 16.61 2.90
C MET A 68 -6.00 16.67 1.39
N ASP A 69 -5.30 15.70 0.80
CA ASP A 69 -4.89 15.69 -0.61
C ASP A 69 -5.62 14.57 -1.37
N ALA A 70 -6.62 14.98 -2.17
CA ALA A 70 -7.39 14.05 -2.99
C ALA A 70 -6.53 13.39 -4.08
N ASP A 71 -5.49 14.06 -4.59
CA ASP A 71 -4.62 13.52 -5.64
C ASP A 71 -3.73 12.40 -5.08
N VAL A 72 -3.23 12.56 -3.86
CA VAL A 72 -2.52 11.47 -3.16
C VAL A 72 -3.44 10.27 -2.99
N ARG A 73 -4.68 10.48 -2.55
CA ARG A 73 -5.67 9.38 -2.44
C ARG A 73 -5.91 8.70 -3.79
N GLN A 74 -6.06 9.47 -4.87
CA GLN A 74 -6.20 8.93 -6.22
C GLN A 74 -4.97 8.16 -6.67
N MET A 75 -3.76 8.57 -6.29
CA MET A 75 -2.52 7.84 -6.58
C MET A 75 -2.54 6.43 -5.98
N PHE A 76 -3.05 6.25 -4.75
CA PHE A 76 -3.20 4.91 -4.16
C PHE A 76 -4.22 4.06 -4.90
N VAL A 77 -5.34 4.65 -5.33
CA VAL A 77 -6.35 3.94 -6.16
C VAL A 77 -5.74 3.52 -7.49
N LYS A 78 -5.02 4.43 -8.18
CA LYS A 78 -4.30 4.13 -9.42
C LYS A 78 -3.26 3.03 -9.22
N LYS A 79 -2.50 3.05 -8.14
CA LYS A 79 -1.52 2.00 -7.80
C LYS A 79 -2.19 0.64 -7.56
N SER A 80 -3.34 0.62 -6.89
CA SER A 80 -4.14 -0.61 -6.71
C SER A 80 -4.64 -1.15 -8.05
N ASN A 81 -5.18 -0.26 -8.89
CA ASN A 81 -5.65 -0.60 -10.24
C ASN A 81 -4.52 -1.16 -11.11
N PHE A 82 -3.35 -0.51 -11.09
CA PHE A 82 -2.15 -0.99 -11.77
C PHE A 82 -1.83 -2.44 -11.41
N TRP A 83 -1.71 -2.75 -10.11
CA TRP A 83 -1.39 -4.12 -9.68
C TRP A 83 -2.47 -5.13 -10.07
N ARG A 84 -3.75 -4.74 -10.00
CA ARG A 84 -4.86 -5.58 -10.42
C ARG A 84 -4.82 -5.87 -11.92
N THR A 85 -4.59 -4.85 -12.75
CA THR A 85 -4.49 -5.01 -14.21
C THR A 85 -3.33 -5.91 -14.58
N VAL A 86 -2.17 -5.71 -13.97
CA VAL A 86 -0.98 -6.53 -14.23
C VAL A 86 -1.20 -7.99 -13.84
N ARG A 87 -1.82 -8.26 -12.68
CA ARG A 87 -2.22 -9.63 -12.31
C ARG A 87 -3.15 -10.23 -13.34
N GLY A 88 -4.22 -9.52 -13.71
CA GLY A 88 -5.18 -9.99 -14.71
C GLY A 88 -4.52 -10.35 -16.03
N HIS A 89 -3.59 -9.52 -16.50
CA HIS A 89 -2.81 -9.79 -17.71
C HIS A 89 -1.96 -11.06 -17.59
N LEU A 90 -1.17 -11.20 -16.53
CA LEU A 90 -0.32 -12.38 -16.33
C LEU A 90 -1.13 -13.68 -16.15
N SER A 91 -2.23 -13.62 -15.39
CA SER A 91 -3.14 -14.75 -15.24
C SER A 91 -3.76 -15.16 -16.58
N SER A 92 -4.19 -14.20 -17.41
CA SER A 92 -4.70 -14.50 -18.76
C SER A 92 -3.64 -15.10 -19.71
N ALA A 93 -2.36 -14.79 -19.48
CA ALA A 93 -1.23 -15.35 -20.24
C ALA A 93 -0.75 -16.73 -19.72
N GLY A 94 -1.45 -17.29 -18.72
CA GLY A 94 -1.18 -18.60 -18.15
C GLY A 94 -0.06 -18.61 -17.10
N PHE A 95 0.29 -17.48 -16.51
CA PHE A 95 1.23 -17.44 -15.39
C PHE A 95 0.52 -17.76 -14.07
N LEU A 96 1.19 -18.56 -13.23
CA LEU A 96 0.77 -18.87 -11.88
C LEU A 96 1.33 -17.84 -10.88
N GLU A 97 0.46 -17.18 -10.11
CA GLU A 97 0.89 -16.33 -8.99
C GLU A 97 1.34 -17.24 -7.84
N VAL A 98 2.55 -17.03 -7.35
CA VAL A 98 3.14 -17.80 -6.24
C VAL A 98 3.61 -16.84 -5.15
N ASP A 99 3.65 -17.33 -3.92
CA ASP A 99 4.22 -16.61 -2.77
C ASP A 99 5.39 -17.42 -2.23
N THR A 100 6.58 -16.83 -2.23
CA THR A 100 7.81 -17.50 -1.79
C THR A 100 8.27 -16.95 -0.45
N PRO A 101 9.02 -17.74 0.37
CA PRO A 101 9.44 -17.29 1.69
C PRO A 101 10.20 -15.96 1.66
N ALA A 102 9.83 -15.04 2.56
CA ALA A 102 10.54 -13.76 2.72
C ALA A 102 11.82 -13.89 3.55
N LEU A 103 11.92 -14.95 4.36
CA LEU A 103 13.08 -15.31 5.18
C LEU A 103 13.85 -16.43 4.48
N GLU A 104 15.12 -16.19 4.21
CA GLU A 104 16.03 -17.13 3.55
C GLU A 104 17.21 -17.42 4.49
N THR A 105 17.69 -18.66 4.52
CA THR A 105 18.91 -19.03 5.27
C THR A 105 20.18 -18.54 4.59
N VAL A 106 20.11 -18.26 3.29
CA VAL A 106 21.20 -17.69 2.49
C VAL A 106 20.60 -16.60 1.61
N ALA A 107 21.07 -15.36 1.78
CA ALA A 107 20.66 -14.26 0.91
C ALA A 107 21.25 -14.43 -0.49
N GLY A 108 20.43 -14.30 -1.53
CA GLY A 108 20.90 -14.40 -2.91
C GLY A 108 20.02 -13.70 -3.95
N GLY A 109 20.52 -13.64 -5.19
CA GLY A 109 19.74 -13.18 -6.36
C GLY A 109 19.75 -11.67 -6.62
N ALA A 110 20.54 -10.88 -5.90
CA ALA A 110 20.86 -9.48 -6.21
C ALA A 110 22.15 -9.04 -5.49
N ASP A 111 22.75 -7.94 -5.94
CA ASP A 111 23.88 -7.30 -5.25
C ASP A 111 23.34 -6.22 -4.29
N ALA A 112 23.09 -6.61 -3.04
CA ALA A 112 22.67 -5.72 -1.96
C ALA A 112 22.90 -6.39 -0.60
N ASN A 113 23.25 -5.59 0.42
CA ASN A 113 23.32 -6.08 1.79
C ASN A 113 21.91 -6.46 2.29
N PRO A 114 21.72 -7.69 2.79
CA PRO A 114 20.44 -8.12 3.35
C PRO A 114 20.23 -7.56 4.76
N PHE A 115 18.98 -7.56 5.22
CA PHE A 115 18.70 -7.44 6.65
C PHE A 115 18.86 -8.80 7.30
N VAL A 116 19.54 -8.82 8.45
CA VAL A 116 19.75 -10.04 9.25
C VAL A 116 18.75 -10.05 10.40
N THR A 117 18.18 -11.22 10.66
CA THR A 117 17.33 -11.50 11.82
C THR A 117 17.70 -12.85 12.41
N HIS A 118 17.29 -13.13 13.64
CA HIS A 118 17.64 -14.35 14.34
C HIS A 118 16.38 -15.13 14.72
N HIS A 119 16.33 -16.40 14.33
CA HIS A 119 15.19 -17.26 14.61
C HIS A 119 15.42 -18.04 15.90
N GLN A 120 14.82 -17.56 17.00
CA GLN A 120 15.06 -18.06 18.37
C GLN A 120 14.90 -19.58 18.53
N ALA A 121 13.84 -20.19 17.97
CA ALA A 121 13.58 -21.62 18.17
C ALA A 121 14.49 -22.55 17.35
N LEU A 122 15.14 -22.02 16.32
CA LEU A 122 16.09 -22.78 15.47
C LEU A 122 17.54 -22.40 15.79
N ASP A 123 17.74 -21.42 16.69
CA ASP A 123 19.02 -20.86 17.08
C ASP A 123 19.95 -20.56 15.89
N GLN A 124 19.38 -19.97 14.83
CA GLN A 124 20.11 -19.66 13.61
C GLN A 124 19.67 -18.33 12.99
N ASP A 125 20.60 -17.72 12.25
CA ASP A 125 20.34 -16.48 11.55
C ASP A 125 19.59 -16.71 10.24
N PHE A 126 18.71 -15.77 9.92
CA PHE A 126 17.97 -15.68 8.68
C PHE A 126 18.16 -14.29 8.07
N TYR A 127 17.96 -14.24 6.76
CA TYR A 127 18.08 -13.03 5.97
C TYR A 127 16.75 -12.69 5.33
N LEU A 128 16.37 -11.41 5.32
CA LEU A 128 15.26 -10.97 4.50
C LEU A 128 15.66 -10.98 3.02
N ARG A 129 14.81 -11.54 2.17
CA ARG A 129 15.05 -11.65 0.73
C ARG A 129 15.33 -10.30 0.07
N ILE A 130 16.39 -10.26 -0.75
CA ILE A 130 16.80 -9.09 -1.54
C ILE A 130 16.27 -9.14 -2.99
N SER A 131 15.79 -10.31 -3.41
CA SER A 131 15.30 -10.63 -4.75
C SER A 131 14.21 -11.70 -4.69
N LEU A 132 13.41 -11.81 -5.75
CA LEU A 132 12.42 -12.88 -5.95
C LEU A 132 12.93 -13.98 -6.90
N GLU A 133 14.13 -13.80 -7.45
CA GLU A 133 14.56 -14.56 -8.62
C GLU A 133 14.90 -16.02 -8.34
N LEU A 134 15.66 -16.29 -7.28
CA LEU A 134 16.16 -17.64 -7.01
C LEU A 134 15.03 -18.63 -6.65
N PRO A 135 14.06 -18.28 -5.78
CA PRO A 135 12.91 -19.14 -5.53
C PRO A 135 12.06 -19.40 -6.78
N LEU A 136 11.81 -18.37 -7.60
CA LEU A 136 11.03 -18.53 -8.85
C LEU A 136 11.74 -19.45 -9.85
N LYS A 137 13.07 -19.36 -9.97
CA LYS A 137 13.86 -20.28 -10.80
C LYS A 137 13.80 -21.72 -10.30
N ARG A 138 13.77 -21.95 -8.99
CA ARG A 138 13.60 -23.30 -8.42
C ARG A 138 12.23 -23.90 -8.77
N LEU A 139 11.18 -23.09 -8.82
CA LEU A 139 9.85 -23.54 -9.26
C LEU A 139 9.84 -23.95 -10.73
N LEU A 140 10.58 -23.25 -11.59
CA LEU A 140 10.76 -23.68 -12.98
C LEU A 140 11.42 -25.05 -13.08
N VAL A 141 12.51 -25.27 -12.35
CA VAL A 141 13.17 -26.58 -12.27
C VAL A 141 12.21 -27.65 -11.72
N GLY A 142 11.32 -27.27 -10.81
CA GLY A 142 10.26 -28.14 -10.28
C GLY A 142 9.12 -28.47 -11.25
N GLY A 143 9.15 -27.97 -12.48
CA GLY A 143 8.17 -28.29 -13.53
C GLY A 143 7.09 -27.23 -13.77
N PHE A 144 7.15 -26.07 -13.10
CA PHE A 144 6.22 -24.97 -13.40
C PHE A 144 6.72 -24.15 -14.58
N GLU A 145 5.94 -24.07 -15.66
CA GLU A 145 6.42 -23.41 -16.89
C GLU A 145 6.42 -21.88 -16.85
N LYS A 146 5.46 -21.29 -16.12
CA LYS A 146 5.21 -19.85 -16.04
C LYS A 146 4.79 -19.46 -14.64
N VAL A 147 5.66 -18.77 -13.91
CA VAL A 147 5.39 -18.31 -12.54
C VAL A 147 5.67 -16.82 -12.40
N PHE A 148 4.92 -16.17 -11.52
CA PHE A 148 5.21 -14.80 -11.11
C PHE A 148 4.90 -14.58 -9.64
N GLU A 149 5.58 -13.60 -9.05
CA GLU A 149 5.33 -13.16 -7.69
C GLU A 149 5.32 -11.63 -7.63
N ILE A 150 4.40 -11.09 -6.82
CA ILE A 150 4.34 -9.67 -6.47
C ILE A 150 4.62 -9.52 -4.98
N GLY A 151 5.89 -9.44 -4.62
CA GLY A 151 6.37 -9.45 -3.25
C GLY A 151 7.06 -8.16 -2.83
N LYS A 152 7.36 -8.04 -1.54
CA LYS A 152 8.30 -7.04 -1.02
C LYS A 152 9.71 -7.60 -1.04
N VAL A 153 10.67 -6.79 -1.46
CA VAL A 153 12.10 -7.04 -1.28
C VAL A 153 12.66 -6.03 -0.30
N PHE A 154 13.67 -6.46 0.46
CA PHE A 154 14.26 -5.69 1.53
C PHE A 154 15.72 -5.46 1.22
N ARG A 155 16.15 -4.20 1.08
CA ARG A 155 17.56 -3.87 0.82
C ARG A 155 18.08 -2.95 1.91
N ASN A 156 19.12 -3.40 2.61
CA ASN A 156 19.78 -2.64 3.64
C ASN A 156 20.89 -1.77 3.01
N VAL A 157 20.47 -0.66 2.40
CA VAL A 157 21.37 0.37 1.85
C VAL A 157 21.28 1.63 2.71
N LEU A 158 22.03 2.69 2.37
CA LEU A 158 22.10 3.95 3.13
C LEU A 158 20.73 4.47 3.61
N ILE A 159 19.71 4.33 2.75
CA ILE A 159 18.30 4.53 3.12
C ILE A 159 17.61 3.16 3.02
N PRO A 160 17.12 2.58 4.14
CA PRO A 160 16.37 1.34 4.13
C PRO A 160 15.21 1.40 3.13
N ASN A 161 15.25 0.55 2.12
CA ASN A 161 14.23 0.57 1.06
C ASN A 161 13.48 -0.76 1.02
N ILE A 162 12.17 -0.65 1.19
CA ILE A 162 11.21 -1.75 1.05
C ILE A 162 10.41 -1.48 -0.22
N CYS A 163 10.79 -2.15 -1.31
CA CYS A 163 10.13 -1.99 -2.60
C CYS A 163 9.19 -3.17 -2.86
N LYS A 164 7.99 -2.87 -3.37
CA LYS A 164 7.10 -3.90 -3.91
C LYS A 164 7.48 -4.14 -5.37
N ILE A 165 7.97 -5.33 -5.67
CA ILE A 165 8.48 -5.69 -6.99
C ILE A 165 7.62 -6.82 -7.53
N MET A 166 7.45 -6.83 -8.85
CA MET A 166 6.95 -8.00 -9.56
C MET A 166 8.07 -8.64 -10.37
N LYS A 167 8.14 -9.97 -10.28
CA LYS A 167 9.04 -10.78 -11.08
C LYS A 167 8.23 -11.91 -11.71
N CYS A 168 8.36 -12.09 -13.01
CA CYS A 168 7.86 -13.26 -13.73
C CYS A 168 9.01 -14.01 -14.39
N VAL A 169 8.91 -15.33 -14.46
CA VAL A 169 9.92 -16.19 -15.07
C VAL A 169 9.21 -17.32 -15.83
N SER A 170 9.70 -17.62 -17.04
CA SER A 170 9.18 -18.66 -17.92
C SER A 170 10.32 -19.36 -18.68
N PHE A 171 10.12 -20.62 -19.11
CA PHE A 171 11.11 -21.35 -19.93
C PHE A 171 11.36 -20.73 -21.30
N THR A 172 10.38 -20.01 -21.85
CA THR A 172 10.43 -19.42 -23.21
C THR A 172 11.22 -18.11 -23.29
N GLY A 173 11.98 -17.74 -22.25
CA GLY A 173 13.07 -16.76 -22.37
C GLY A 173 12.75 -15.29 -22.09
N LEU A 174 11.56 -14.93 -21.58
CA LEU A 174 11.30 -13.55 -21.15
C LEU A 174 11.28 -13.44 -19.62
N MET A 175 12.35 -12.87 -19.06
CA MET A 175 12.38 -12.39 -17.68
C MET A 175 11.99 -10.90 -17.68
N LEU A 176 10.70 -10.59 -17.50
CA LEU A 176 10.28 -9.21 -17.32
C LEU A 176 10.49 -8.81 -15.85
N ILE A 177 11.34 -7.81 -15.60
CA ILE A 177 11.53 -7.22 -14.28
C ILE A 177 10.83 -5.87 -14.28
N MET A 178 9.70 -5.75 -13.56
CA MET A 178 9.07 -4.45 -13.32
C MET A 178 9.43 -3.98 -11.91
N LYS A 179 10.24 -2.93 -11.84
CA LYS A 179 10.60 -2.25 -10.59
C LYS A 179 9.77 -0.97 -10.50
N ILE A 180 9.08 -0.76 -9.37
CA ILE A 180 8.20 0.39 -9.12
C ILE A 180 8.59 1.04 -7.80
#